data_AF-A0A0N4U181-F1
#
_entry.id   AF-A0A0N4U181-F1
#
_cell.length_a   1.000
_cell.length_b   1.000
_cell.length_c   1.000
_cell.angle_alpha   90.00
_cell.angle_beta   90.00
_cell.angle_gamma   90.00
#
_symmetry.space_group_name_H-M   'P 1'
#
loop_
_entity.id
_entity.type
_entity.pdbx_description
1 polymer ?
#
loop_
_entity_poly.entity_id
_entity_poly.type
_entity_poly.pdbx_seq_one_letter_code
_entity_poly.pdbx_strand_id
1 'polypeptide(L)' 'MVGNATHWIGLRKVKGNFQWFNGKRYRFAYWKPGEPNEGDAASCVATNAITGQWLDSTCNKVTDKRGIVCEKHALV' A
#
# COMPACT_ATOMS: atom_id res chain seq x y z
N MET A 1 3.74 20.41 -6.58
CA MET A 1 4.12 20.10 -5.19
C MET A 1 4.22 18.58 -5.04
N VAL A 2 5.40 17.99 -5.19
CA VAL A 2 5.61 16.58 -4.77
C VAL A 2 5.96 16.64 -3.28
N GLY A 3 4.97 16.99 -2.46
CA GLY A 3 5.10 16.94 -1.00
C GLY A 3 5.29 15.50 -0.53
N ASN A 4 5.37 15.30 0.78
CA ASN A 4 5.40 14.00 1.46
C ASN A 4 4.08 13.20 1.30
N ALA A 5 3.50 13.24 0.10
CA ALA A 5 2.28 12.57 -0.30
C ALA A 5 2.51 11.07 -0.35
N THR A 6 1.46 10.32 -0.05
CA THR A 6 1.48 8.87 -0.21
C THR A 6 0.34 8.47 -1.15
N HIS A 7 0.53 7.35 -1.83
CA HIS A 7 -0.41 6.84 -2.82
C HIS A 7 -0.74 5.40 -2.50
N TRP A 8 -2.00 5.02 -2.63
CA TRP A 8 -2.41 3.63 -2.48
C TRP A 8 -1.71 2.76 -3.53
N ILE A 9 -1.24 1.61 -3.09
CA ILE A 9 -0.76 0.53 -3.96
C ILE A 9 -1.67 -0.69 -3.81
N GLY A 10 -1.55 -1.66 -4.70
CA GLY A 10 -2.41 -2.83 -4.72
C GLY A 10 -2.21 -3.84 -3.58
N LEU A 11 -1.45 -3.53 -2.52
CA LEU A 11 -1.18 -4.44 -1.41
C LEU A 11 -2.20 -4.21 -0.28
N ARG A 12 -2.75 -5.30 0.26
CA ARG A 12 -3.68 -5.25 1.41
C ARG A 12 -3.40 -6.38 2.40
N LYS A 13 -3.77 -6.17 3.66
CA LYS A 13 -3.78 -7.20 4.72
C LYS A 13 -5.20 -7.75 4.87
N VAL A 14 -5.33 -9.07 4.80
CA VAL A 14 -6.60 -9.80 4.99
C VAL A 14 -6.34 -10.97 5.90
N LYS A 15 -7.04 -11.04 7.05
CA LYS A 15 -6.85 -12.10 8.07
C LYS A 15 -5.37 -12.28 8.45
N GLY A 16 -4.68 -11.19 8.80
CA GLY A 16 -3.26 -11.18 9.16
C GLY A 16 -2.25 -11.36 8.00
N ASN A 17 -2.71 -11.60 6.77
CA ASN A 17 -1.82 -11.92 5.64
C ASN A 17 -1.82 -10.83 4.57
N PHE A 18 -0.62 -10.48 4.08
CA PHE A 18 -0.45 -9.54 2.97
C PHE A 18 -0.63 -10.21 1.62
N GLN A 19 -1.45 -9.62 0.76
CA GLN A 19 -1.71 -10.10 -0.60
C GLN A 19 -1.87 -8.94 -1.58
N TRP A 20 -1.34 -9.12 -2.79
CA TRP A 20 -1.55 -8.18 -3.89
C TRP A 20 -2.93 -8.39 -4.52
N PHE A 21 -3.59 -7.30 -4.88
CA PHE A 21 -4.91 -7.31 -5.53
C PHE A 21 -4.88 -8.01 -6.90
N ASN A 22 -3.76 -7.94 -7.61
CA ASN A 22 -3.54 -8.62 -8.89
C ASN A 22 -3.23 -10.13 -8.75
N GLY A 23 -3.24 -10.69 -7.54
CA GLY A 23 -2.95 -12.11 -7.29
C GLY A 23 -1.47 -12.51 -7.37
N LYS A 24 -0.55 -11.57 -7.63
CA LYS A 24 0.89 -11.85 -7.60
C LYS A 24 1.33 -12.23 -6.19
N ARG A 25 2.34 -13.10 -6.10
CA ARG A 25 2.89 -13.54 -4.81
C ARG A 25 3.57 -12.36 -4.09
N TYR A 26 3.29 -12.22 -2.79
CA TYR A 26 4.01 -11.29 -1.93
C TYR A 26 5.44 -11.80 -1.69
N ARG A 27 6.43 -11.20 -2.37
CA ARG A 27 7.85 -11.60 -2.32
C ARG A 27 8.82 -10.49 -1.94
N PHE A 28 8.33 -9.25 -1.88
CA PHE A 28 9.14 -8.06 -1.63
C PHE A 28 8.41 -7.17 -0.64
N ALA A 29 9.16 -6.57 0.27
CA ALA A 29 8.68 -5.67 1.30
C ALA A 29 9.59 -4.45 1.37
N TYR A 30 9.00 -3.26 1.40
CA TYR A 30 9.76 -2.02 1.54
C TYR A 30 9.07 -1.06 2.52
N TRP A 31 8.85 -1.56 3.74
CA TRP A 31 8.20 -0.83 4.81
C TRP A 31 9.03 0.36 5.28
N LYS A 32 8.36 1.45 5.62
CA LYS A 32 8.94 2.53 6.39
C LYS A 32 9.32 2.02 7.79
N PRO A 33 10.37 2.54 8.46
CA PRO A 33 10.66 2.19 9.84
C PRO A 33 9.42 2.34 10.74
N GLY A 34 9.08 1.27 11.48
CA GLY A 34 7.91 1.20 12.35
C GLY A 34 6.62 0.69 11.67
N GLU A 35 6.66 0.35 10.39
CA GLU A 35 5.54 -0.25 9.64
C GLU A 35 5.79 -1.74 9.34
N PRO A 36 4.74 -2.55 9.16
CA PRO A 36 3.32 -2.22 9.36
C PRO A 36 2.95 -2.12 10.86
N ASN A 37 2.00 -1.25 11.20
CA ASN A 37 1.58 -1.01 12.59
C ASN A 37 0.09 -1.27 12.87
N GLU A 38 -0.72 -1.62 11.87
CA GLU A 38 -2.15 -1.95 12.07
C GLU A 38 -2.39 -3.39 12.62
N GLY A 39 -1.35 -4.10 13.07
CA GLY A 39 -1.46 -5.45 13.64
C GLY A 39 -2.06 -6.47 12.66
N ASP A 40 -3.00 -7.31 13.12
CA ASP A 40 -3.70 -8.29 12.29
C ASP A 40 -4.96 -7.73 11.60
N ALA A 41 -5.28 -6.46 11.83
CA ALA A 41 -6.47 -5.83 11.28
C ALA A 41 -6.41 -5.76 9.75
N ALA A 42 -7.58 -5.77 9.10
CA ALA A 42 -7.63 -5.57 7.67
C ALA A 42 -7.20 -4.13 7.34
N SER A 43 -6.09 -3.99 6.61
CA SER A 43 -5.49 -2.71 6.25
C SER A 43 -5.11 -2.65 4.76
N CYS A 44 -5.01 -1.43 4.24
CA CYS A 44 -4.53 -1.14 2.90
C CYS A 44 -3.13 -0.53 3.01
N VAL A 45 -2.33 -0.69 1.96
CA VAL A 45 -0.94 -0.21 1.95
C VAL A 45 -0.79 0.95 0.99
N ALA A 46 -0.14 2.02 1.47
CA ALA A 46 0.25 3.17 0.66
C ALA A 46 1.78 3.26 0.55
N THR A 47 2.27 3.81 -0.55
CA THR A 47 3.68 4.14 -0.76
C THR A 47 3.91 5.63 -0.62
N ASN A 48 5.03 6.02 -0.01
CA ASN A 48 5.50 7.39 0.02
C ASN A 48 6.06 7.81 -1.35
N ALA A 49 5.60 8.94 -1.88
CA ALA A 49 5.96 9.41 -3.22
C ALA A 49 7.45 9.77 -3.37
N ILE A 50 8.17 10.04 -2.27
CA ILE A 50 9.58 10.44 -2.29
C ILE A 50 10.48 9.25 -1.98
N THR A 51 10.22 8.56 -0.87
CA THR A 51 11.10 7.47 -0.40
C THR A 51 10.77 6.12 -1.01
N GLY A 52 9.56 5.96 -1.57
CA GLY A 52 9.02 4.69 -2.03
C GLY A 52 8.61 3.73 -0.90
N GLN A 53 8.86 4.10 0.36
CA GLN A 53 8.59 3.25 1.52
C GLN A 53 7.10 3.15 1.83
N TRP A 54 6.70 2.01 2.38
CA TRP A 54 5.29 1.67 2.56
C TRP A 54 4.81 1.91 3.99
N LEU A 55 3.52 2.19 4.13
CA LEU A 55 2.79 2.25 5.39
C LEU A 55 1.45 1.53 5.25
N ASP A 56 0.94 0.94 6.33
CA ASP A 56 -0.42 0.42 6.35
C ASP A 56 -1.40 1.38 7.05
N SER A 57 -2.66 1.34 6.62
CA SER A 57 -3.73 2.19 7.15
C SER A 57 -5.08 1.58 6.85
N THR A 58 -6.09 1.85 7.68
CA THR A 58 -7.48 1.45 7.41
C THR A 58 -7.94 1.95 6.04
N CYS A 59 -8.44 1.02 5.21
CA CYS A 59 -8.78 1.27 3.81
C CYS A 59 -9.84 2.34 3.57
N ASN A 60 -10.80 2.50 4.49
CA ASN A 60 -12.04 3.27 4.27
C ASN A 60 -12.07 4.57 5.11
N LYS A 61 -10.92 5.18 5.40
CA LYS A 61 -10.87 6.48 6.06
C LYS A 61 -11.36 7.55 5.09
N VAL A 62 -12.56 8.11 5.33
CA VAL A 62 -13.18 9.16 4.49
C VAL A 62 -12.28 10.40 4.35
N THR A 63 -11.45 10.66 5.35
CA THR A 63 -10.47 11.75 5.36
C THR A 63 -9.20 11.44 4.55
N ASP A 64 -8.98 10.19 4.17
CA ASP A 64 -7.76 9.75 3.51
C ASP A 64 -7.88 9.82 1.98
N LYS A 65 -7.60 11.00 1.43
CA LYS A 65 -7.72 11.33 -0.01
C LYS A 65 -6.40 11.12 -0.78
N ARG A 66 -5.79 9.94 -0.66
CA ARG A 66 -4.58 9.59 -1.41
C ARG A 66 -4.89 9.26 -2.87
N GLY A 67 -3.95 9.58 -3.76
CA GLY A 67 -3.98 9.06 -5.12
C GLY A 67 -3.71 7.55 -5.15
N ILE A 68 -3.86 6.93 -6.32
CA ILE A 68 -3.69 5.47 -6.51
C ILE A 68 -2.63 5.25 -7.60
N VAL A 69 -1.72 4.31 -7.36
CA VAL A 69 -0.80 3.81 -8.39
C VAL A 69 -1.41 2.58 -9.06
N CYS A 70 -1.62 2.65 -10.36
CA CYS A 70 -2.17 1.56 -11.16
C CYS A 70 -1.05 0.79 -11.87
N GLU A 71 -1.22 -0.53 -11.98
CA GLU A 71 -0.36 -1.39 -12.80
C GLU A 71 -1.20 -1.96 -13.95
N LYS A 72 -0.65 -1.97 -15.16
CA LYS A 72 -1.23 -2.65 -16.33
C LYS A 72 -0.14 -3.50 -16.99
N HIS A 73 -0.51 -4.68 -17.47
CA HIS A 73 0.35 -5.44 -18.37
C HIS A 73 0.52 -4.67 -19.68
N ALA A 74 1.75 -4.57 -20.18
CA ALA A 74 1.98 -4.14 -21.56
C ALA A 74 1.30 -5.16 -22.48
N LEU A 75 0.41 -4.69 -23.36
CA LEU A 75 -0.06 -5.50 -24.48
C LEU A 75 1.13 -5.64 -25.43
N VAL A 76 1.53 -6.89 -25.68
CA VAL A 76 2.51 -7.24 -26.71
C VAL A 76 1.83 -7.23 -28.07
#